data_AF-A0A812S403-F1
#
_entry.id   AF-A0A812S403-F1
#
_cell.length_a   1.000
_cell.length_b   1.000
_cell.length_c   1.000
_cell.angle_alpha   90.00
_cell.angle_beta   90.00
_cell.angle_gamma   90.00
#
_symmetry.space_group_name_H-M   'P 1'
#
loop_
_entity.id
_entity.type
_entity.pdbx_description
1 polymer ?
#
loop_
_entity_poly.entity_id
_entity_poly.type
_entity_poly.pdbx_seq_one_letter_code
_entity_poly.pdbx_strand_id
1 'polypeptide(L)'
;MAKVTPVLPRPGQEPNQLPGHGETRRLIPGRAVATSIGASTLNSVFKVGPVHNVTEQTLDDYSMFKQLLSRKVSWVLITAFTAVLCYTAVRPALCSHDERCQEQHSSATELVPYSSLISASLAAVLMHELASVILTFRTAQKALSLIPNVRESLIPSALLCTSFAVLLLENMPFYAANSAWFVHASVSELPELDRMPVYTIFYVEWLVNVPILLVLAGGVSLGRPGPEVAEPLVLTNIYMILAWCADFISNAPGKWAVVAVSFLMYFKASYDMFLWVKRWRVDNPDGHLFGRPLLAMALVLVFGIYGLVYVFRLVGVVSWKFECIFFLTMNFSTKLCASMSLAGIRSSEFQEVLLVMLANTQTSFQRTILGDIDDQPALRD
;
A
#
# COMPACT_ATOMS: atom_id res chain seq x y z
N MET A 1 21.28 13.94 5.71
CA MET A 1 22.21 13.63 4.59
C MET A 1 23.44 12.96 5.16
N ALA A 2 23.60 11.66 4.93
CA ALA A 2 24.81 10.94 5.36
C ALA A 2 25.98 11.31 4.44
N LYS A 3 27.12 11.66 5.04
CA LYS A 3 28.35 12.03 4.33
C LYS A 3 29.01 10.75 3.81
N VAL A 4 28.77 10.41 2.55
CA VAL A 4 29.44 9.29 1.89
C VAL A 4 30.86 9.72 1.57
N THR A 5 31.83 9.12 2.26
CA THR A 5 33.25 9.36 1.98
C THR A 5 33.72 8.28 0.99
N PRO A 6 34.24 8.64 -0.19
CA PRO A 6 34.71 7.65 -1.15
C PRO A 6 35.91 6.89 -0.57
N VAL A 7 35.81 5.57 -0.50
CA VAL A 7 36.95 4.69 -0.18
C VAL A 7 37.68 4.43 -1.48
N LEU A 8 38.80 5.13 -1.68
CA LEU A 8 39.74 4.85 -2.77
C LEU A 8 40.45 3.51 -2.50
N PRO A 9 40.49 2.59 -3.47
CA PRO A 9 41.32 1.39 -3.34
C PRO A 9 42.80 1.80 -3.35
N ARG A 10 43.57 1.32 -2.37
CA ARG A 10 45.03 1.48 -2.35
C ARG A 10 45.64 0.51 -3.37
N PRO A 11 46.46 0.97 -4.32
CA PRO A 11 47.25 0.10 -5.17
C PRO A 11 48.51 -0.36 -4.42
N GLY A 12 48.84 -1.65 -4.54
CA GLY A 12 50.14 -2.20 -4.13
C GLY A 12 50.07 -3.22 -2.99
N GLN A 13 49.79 -4.47 -3.34
CA GLN A 13 50.37 -5.60 -2.62
C GLN A 13 50.61 -6.74 -3.61
N GLU A 14 51.85 -6.82 -4.09
CA GLU A 14 52.35 -7.92 -4.92
C GLU A 14 52.28 -9.27 -4.17
N PRO A 15 52.01 -10.38 -4.86
CA PRO A 15 52.12 -11.71 -4.29
C PRO A 15 53.60 -12.08 -4.12
N ASN A 16 54.04 -12.19 -2.87
CA ASN A 16 55.37 -12.71 -2.54
C ASN A 16 55.54 -14.14 -3.05
N GLN A 17 56.63 -14.33 -3.78
CA GLN A 17 57.15 -15.59 -4.29
C GLN A 17 57.39 -16.61 -3.16
N LEU A 18 57.06 -17.87 -3.45
CA LEU A 18 57.45 -19.04 -2.68
C LEU A 18 58.96 -19.34 -2.88
N PRO A 19 59.74 -19.60 -1.82
CA PRO A 19 60.89 -20.48 -1.90
C PRO A 19 60.56 -21.85 -1.29
N GLY A 20 61.16 -22.88 -1.89
CA GLY A 20 60.96 -24.28 -1.55
C GLY A 20 61.63 -24.75 -0.26
N HIS A 21 61.22 -25.96 0.11
CA HIS A 21 61.83 -26.96 0.99
C HIS A 21 62.84 -26.56 2.07
N GLY A 22 62.50 -26.93 3.31
CA GLY A 22 63.47 -27.42 4.29
C GLY A 22 63.13 -27.09 5.73
N GLU A 23 62.97 -28.12 6.56
CA GLU A 23 63.15 -28.13 8.02
C GLU A 23 61.99 -27.70 8.95
N THR A 24 61.29 -28.74 9.39
CA THR A 24 60.90 -29.06 10.77
C THR A 24 61.32 -28.06 11.88
N ARG A 25 60.37 -27.28 12.43
CA ARG A 25 60.37 -26.94 13.88
C ARG A 25 59.03 -26.44 14.40
N ARG A 26 58.81 -26.77 15.67
CA ARG A 26 57.56 -26.80 16.43
C ARG A 26 57.03 -25.41 16.84
N LEU A 27 55.71 -25.26 16.67
CA LEU A 27 54.71 -24.65 17.56
C LEU A 27 55.15 -23.62 18.63
N ILE A 28 54.70 -22.38 18.43
CA ILE A 28 54.24 -21.45 19.49
C ILE A 28 52.98 -20.73 18.94
N PRO A 29 51.79 -20.80 19.58
CA PRO A 29 50.62 -20.06 19.11
C PRO A 29 50.62 -18.64 19.71
N GLY A 30 51.24 -17.70 19.00
CA GLY A 30 51.09 -16.27 19.22
C GLY A 30 49.91 -15.74 18.41
N ARG A 31 48.81 -15.37 19.08
CA ARG A 31 47.58 -14.85 18.47
C ARG A 31 47.79 -13.38 18.05
N ALA A 32 48.33 -13.16 16.86
CA ALA A 32 48.32 -11.85 16.21
C ALA A 32 46.98 -11.64 15.49
N VAL A 33 46.17 -10.71 16.00
CA VAL A 33 44.96 -10.24 15.34
C VAL A 33 45.38 -9.28 14.22
N ALA A 34 45.44 -9.78 13.00
CA ALA A 34 45.51 -8.94 11.81
C ALA A 34 44.10 -8.42 11.50
N THR A 35 43.86 -7.14 11.76
CA THR A 35 42.66 -6.43 11.31
C THR A 35 42.71 -6.24 9.79
N SER A 36 42.09 -7.15 9.05
CA SER A 36 41.74 -6.93 7.64
C SER A 36 40.57 -5.95 7.57
N ILE A 37 40.86 -4.66 7.46
CA ILE A 37 39.88 -3.65 7.03
C ILE A 37 39.80 -3.74 5.50
N GLY A 38 39.20 -4.84 5.01
CA GLY A 38 39.04 -5.12 3.58
C GLY A 38 37.57 -5.14 3.25
N ALA A 39 37.16 -4.34 2.25
CA ALA A 39 36.04 -4.42 1.28
C ALA A 39 34.66 -5.02 1.68
N SER A 40 34.48 -5.51 2.89
CA SER A 40 33.29 -6.16 3.42
C SER A 40 32.28 -5.16 3.97
N THR A 41 32.72 -3.94 4.29
CA THR A 41 31.85 -2.89 4.82
C THR A 41 30.91 -2.30 3.76
N LEU A 42 31.32 -2.23 2.49
CA LEU A 42 30.42 -1.80 1.41
C LEU A 42 29.41 -2.89 1.00
N ASN A 43 29.79 -4.17 1.09
CA ASN A 43 28.86 -5.29 0.91
C ASN A 43 27.88 -5.46 2.10
N SER A 44 28.20 -4.90 3.27
CA SER A 44 27.28 -4.91 4.42
C SER A 44 26.26 -3.76 4.40
N VAL A 45 26.60 -2.62 3.78
CA VAL A 45 25.70 -1.46 3.67
C VAL A 45 24.78 -1.56 2.45
N PHE A 46 25.24 -2.23 1.38
CA PHE A 46 24.42 -2.57 0.20
C PHE A 46 24.21 -4.07 0.09
N LYS A 47 23.89 -4.72 1.22
CA LYS A 47 23.27 -6.03 1.18
C LYS A 47 21.83 -5.81 0.72
N VAL A 48 21.67 -5.47 -0.57
CA VAL A 48 20.47 -5.86 -1.32
C VAL A 48 20.39 -7.35 -1.02
N GLY A 49 19.41 -7.74 -0.20
CA GLY A 49 19.28 -9.11 0.29
C GLY A 49 19.51 -10.05 -0.88
N PRO A 50 20.25 -11.17 -0.68
CA PRO A 50 20.71 -12.01 -1.77
C PRO A 50 19.58 -12.12 -2.78
N VAL A 51 19.81 -11.59 -3.99
CA VAL A 51 18.92 -11.81 -5.13
C VAL A 51 18.76 -13.32 -5.12
N HIS A 52 17.63 -13.81 -4.61
CA HIS A 52 17.42 -15.22 -4.38
C HIS A 52 17.81 -15.88 -5.69
N ASN A 53 18.79 -16.80 -5.66
CA ASN A 53 19.33 -17.43 -6.85
C ASN A 53 18.17 -17.78 -7.77
N VAL A 54 18.05 -17.01 -8.85
CA VAL A 54 17.00 -17.09 -9.86
C VAL A 54 17.30 -18.33 -10.68
N THR A 55 17.11 -19.48 -10.04
CA THR A 55 17.23 -20.79 -10.64
C THR A 55 15.81 -21.34 -10.65
N GLU A 56 15.19 -21.27 -11.83
CA GLU A 56 13.91 -21.90 -12.20
C GLU A 56 12.58 -21.37 -11.62
N GLN A 57 12.50 -20.15 -11.09
CA GLN A 57 11.22 -19.61 -10.60
C GLN A 57 10.38 -18.84 -11.65
N THR A 58 10.86 -18.71 -12.89
CA THR A 58 10.18 -17.95 -13.96
C THR A 58 8.91 -18.60 -14.50
N LEU A 59 8.68 -19.90 -14.23
CA LEU A 59 7.42 -20.57 -14.57
C LEU A 59 6.32 -20.34 -13.52
N ASP A 60 6.67 -19.89 -12.31
CA ASP A 60 5.73 -19.72 -11.20
C ASP A 60 5.09 -18.32 -11.14
N ASP A 61 5.70 -17.29 -11.74
CA ASP A 61 5.14 -15.93 -11.75
C ASP A 61 3.83 -15.85 -12.57
N TYR A 62 3.72 -16.65 -13.64
CA TYR A 62 2.46 -16.82 -14.38
C TYR A 62 1.40 -17.53 -13.53
N SER A 63 1.82 -18.39 -12.60
CA SER A 63 0.98 -19.07 -11.62
C SER A 63 0.48 -18.08 -10.57
N MET A 64 1.32 -17.14 -10.09
CA MET A 64 0.91 -16.13 -9.13
C MET A 64 -0.18 -15.20 -9.69
N PHE A 65 -0.02 -14.67 -10.90
CA PHE A 65 -1.05 -13.79 -11.49
C PHE A 65 -2.37 -14.54 -11.73
N LYS A 66 -2.32 -15.81 -12.14
CA LYS A 66 -3.50 -16.64 -12.38
C LYS A 66 -4.19 -17.08 -11.08
N GLN A 67 -3.41 -17.39 -10.04
CA GLN A 67 -3.91 -17.62 -8.68
C GLN A 67 -4.53 -16.36 -8.10
N LEU A 68 -3.89 -15.21 -8.29
CA LEU A 68 -4.45 -13.91 -7.94
C LEU A 68 -5.74 -13.64 -8.72
N LEU A 69 -5.82 -13.98 -10.02
CA LEU A 69 -7.03 -13.79 -10.83
C LEU A 69 -8.20 -14.69 -10.39
N SER A 70 -7.92 -15.97 -10.15
CA SER A 70 -8.92 -16.94 -9.67
C SER A 70 -9.44 -16.55 -8.27
N ARG A 71 -8.54 -16.13 -7.37
CA ARG A 71 -8.92 -15.63 -6.05
C ARG A 71 -9.57 -14.25 -6.11
N LYS A 72 -9.25 -13.42 -7.11
CA LYS A 72 -9.89 -12.13 -7.36
C LYS A 72 -11.38 -12.28 -7.61
N VAL A 73 -11.75 -13.25 -8.44
CA VAL A 73 -13.16 -13.54 -8.72
C VAL A 73 -13.89 -13.97 -7.44
N SER A 74 -13.27 -14.80 -6.59
CA SER A 74 -13.90 -15.27 -5.35
C SER A 74 -14.25 -14.14 -4.39
N TRP A 75 -13.35 -13.21 -4.09
CA TRP A 75 -13.68 -12.12 -3.15
C TRP A 75 -14.70 -11.14 -3.72
N VAL A 76 -14.63 -10.83 -5.03
CA VAL A 76 -15.65 -9.97 -5.68
C VAL A 76 -17.03 -10.62 -5.58
N LEU A 77 -17.12 -11.93 -5.85
CA LEU A 77 -18.37 -12.68 -5.73
C LEU A 77 -18.88 -12.71 -4.29
N ILE A 78 -18.00 -12.94 -3.30
CA ILE A 78 -18.38 -12.91 -1.88
C ILE A 78 -18.90 -11.53 -1.50
N THR A 79 -18.17 -10.46 -1.83
CA THR A 79 -18.60 -9.07 -1.56
C THR A 79 -19.95 -8.77 -2.22
N ALA A 80 -20.12 -9.11 -3.50
CA ALA A 80 -21.37 -8.86 -4.22
C ALA A 80 -22.53 -9.68 -3.63
N PHE A 81 -22.31 -10.95 -3.32
CA PHE A 81 -23.29 -11.81 -2.68
C PHE A 81 -23.71 -11.27 -1.31
N THR A 82 -22.74 -10.90 -0.46
CA THR A 82 -23.00 -10.30 0.84
C THR A 82 -23.78 -9.00 0.69
N ALA A 83 -23.39 -8.11 -0.23
CA ALA A 83 -24.09 -6.85 -0.49
C ALA A 83 -25.55 -7.06 -0.92
N VAL A 84 -25.79 -7.99 -1.85
CA VAL A 84 -27.15 -8.33 -2.33
C VAL A 84 -27.99 -8.94 -1.20
N LEU A 85 -27.44 -9.89 -0.45
CA LEU A 85 -28.13 -10.52 0.68
C LEU A 85 -28.50 -9.48 1.74
N CYS A 86 -27.57 -8.61 2.07
CA CYS A 86 -27.74 -7.51 3.00
C CYS A 86 -28.80 -6.51 2.56
N TYR A 87 -28.70 -6.03 1.32
CA TYR A 87 -29.65 -5.09 0.72
C TYR A 87 -31.08 -5.68 0.69
N THR A 88 -31.21 -6.95 0.31
CA THR A 88 -32.52 -7.63 0.26
C THR A 88 -33.10 -7.90 1.65
N ALA A 89 -32.24 -8.13 2.66
CA ALA A 89 -32.66 -8.35 4.04
C ALA A 89 -33.16 -7.06 4.72
N VAL A 90 -32.42 -5.95 4.59
CA VAL A 90 -32.75 -4.71 5.30
C VAL A 90 -33.67 -3.76 4.51
N ARG A 91 -33.71 -3.88 3.18
CA ARG A 91 -34.56 -3.09 2.26
C ARG A 91 -34.50 -1.59 2.57
N PRO A 92 -33.32 -0.95 2.43
CA PRO A 92 -33.14 0.43 2.84
C PRO A 92 -34.08 1.35 2.03
N ALA A 93 -34.72 2.30 2.70
CA ALA A 93 -35.56 3.29 2.03
C ALA A 93 -34.68 4.42 1.47
N LEU A 94 -34.91 4.82 0.22
CA LEU A 94 -34.25 5.99 -0.37
C LEU A 94 -34.70 7.26 0.36
N CYS A 95 -33.76 8.17 0.59
CA CYS A 95 -34.00 9.44 1.26
C CYS A 95 -35.01 10.31 0.49
N SER A 96 -35.06 10.18 -0.84
CA SER A 96 -36.05 10.84 -1.70
C SER A 96 -37.50 10.44 -1.45
N HIS A 97 -37.73 9.31 -0.75
CA HIS A 97 -39.08 8.83 -0.39
C HIS A 97 -39.46 9.15 1.06
N ASP A 98 -38.57 9.80 1.82
CA ASP A 98 -38.75 10.12 3.23
C ASP A 98 -38.54 11.63 3.44
N GLU A 99 -39.62 12.36 3.72
CA GLU A 99 -39.60 13.83 3.79
C GLU A 99 -38.59 14.35 4.82
N ARG A 100 -38.48 13.68 5.97
CA ARG A 100 -37.57 14.08 7.05
C ARG A 100 -36.11 13.86 6.64
N CYS A 101 -35.81 12.73 6.03
CA CYS A 101 -34.48 12.47 5.50
C CYS A 101 -34.13 13.48 4.40
N GLN A 102 -35.05 13.72 3.46
CA GLN A 102 -34.87 14.64 2.34
C GLN A 102 -34.64 16.08 2.81
N GLU A 103 -35.39 16.55 3.81
CA GLU A 103 -35.20 17.86 4.43
C GLU A 103 -33.80 18.00 5.02
N GLN A 104 -33.36 17.00 5.79
CA GLN A 104 -32.01 16.99 6.37
C GLN A 104 -30.92 16.95 5.30
N HIS A 105 -31.08 16.12 4.27
CA HIS A 105 -30.17 16.08 3.12
C HIS A 105 -30.12 17.43 2.39
N SER A 106 -31.27 18.07 2.17
CA SER A 106 -31.34 19.40 1.55
C SER A 106 -30.65 20.49 2.38
N SER A 107 -30.60 20.32 3.72
CA SER A 107 -29.84 21.20 4.62
C SER A 107 -28.31 21.02 4.53
N ALA A 108 -27.82 20.07 3.73
CA ALA A 108 -26.40 19.80 3.53
C ALA A 108 -25.75 20.66 2.44
N THR A 109 -26.37 21.79 2.06
CA THR A 109 -25.82 22.73 1.04
C THR A 109 -24.41 23.23 1.39
N GLU A 110 -24.07 23.27 2.68
CA GLU A 110 -22.73 23.61 3.17
C GLU A 110 -21.63 22.63 2.70
N LEU A 111 -21.99 21.40 2.32
CA LEU A 111 -21.05 20.41 1.79
C LEU A 111 -20.65 20.69 0.33
N VAL A 112 -21.47 21.43 -0.43
CA VAL A 112 -21.23 21.74 -1.84
C VAL A 112 -19.89 22.46 -2.06
N PRO A 113 -19.59 23.61 -1.39
CA PRO A 113 -18.30 24.28 -1.56
C PRO A 113 -17.14 23.42 -1.04
N TYR A 114 -17.37 22.58 -0.04
CA TYR A 114 -16.34 21.69 0.50
C TYR A 114 -15.97 20.57 -0.50
N SER A 115 -16.99 19.89 -1.04
CA SER A 115 -16.82 18.84 -2.03
C SER A 115 -16.26 19.35 -3.35
N SER A 116 -16.57 20.60 -3.76
CA SER A 116 -15.99 21.20 -4.96
C SER A 116 -14.48 21.46 -4.82
N LEU A 117 -14.02 21.94 -3.67
CA LEU A 117 -12.59 22.12 -3.37
C LEU A 117 -11.85 20.79 -3.35
N ILE A 118 -12.43 19.76 -2.72
CA ILE A 118 -11.88 18.40 -2.71
C ILE A 118 -11.83 17.85 -4.13
N SER A 119 -12.89 18.00 -4.92
CA SER A 119 -12.96 17.51 -6.31
C SER A 119 -11.91 18.16 -7.20
N ALA A 120 -11.70 19.48 -7.08
CA ALA A 120 -10.66 20.19 -7.81
C ALA A 120 -9.26 19.67 -7.44
N SER A 121 -9.01 19.45 -6.14
CA SER A 121 -7.75 18.90 -5.64
C SER A 121 -7.54 17.46 -6.13
N LEU A 122 -8.58 16.63 -6.09
CA LEU A 122 -8.56 15.26 -6.59
C LEU A 122 -8.31 15.20 -8.09
N ALA A 123 -8.93 16.08 -8.87
CA ALA A 123 -8.70 16.15 -10.31
C ALA A 123 -7.23 16.49 -10.61
N ALA A 124 -6.64 17.46 -9.89
CA ALA A 124 -5.23 17.81 -10.05
C ALA A 124 -4.30 16.63 -9.71
N VAL A 125 -4.53 15.95 -8.58
CA VAL A 125 -3.73 14.79 -8.16
C VAL A 125 -3.92 13.60 -9.11
N LEU A 126 -5.14 13.34 -9.58
CA LEU A 126 -5.44 12.31 -10.57
C LEU A 126 -4.71 12.57 -11.88
N MET A 127 -4.73 13.81 -12.39
CA MET A 127 -4.02 14.18 -13.61
C MET A 127 -2.50 14.02 -13.45
N HIS A 128 -1.96 14.37 -12.28
CA HIS A 128 -0.55 14.15 -11.95
C HIS A 128 -0.18 12.65 -11.96
N GLU A 129 -0.93 11.82 -11.25
CA GLU A 129 -0.67 10.36 -11.24
C GLU A 129 -0.88 9.74 -12.63
N LEU A 130 -1.89 10.18 -13.38
CA LEU A 130 -2.14 9.70 -14.75
C LEU A 130 -0.97 10.05 -15.67
N ALA A 131 -0.46 11.28 -15.59
CA ALA A 131 0.73 11.69 -16.33
C ALA A 131 1.95 10.84 -15.93
N SER A 132 2.14 10.57 -14.63
CA SER A 132 3.19 9.68 -14.13
C SER A 132 3.07 8.26 -14.71
N VAL A 133 1.87 7.67 -14.71
CA VAL A 133 1.62 6.35 -15.32
C VAL A 133 1.97 6.35 -16.81
N ILE A 134 1.52 7.36 -17.56
CA ILE A 134 1.78 7.46 -19.01
C ILE A 134 3.27 7.61 -19.30
N LEU A 135 3.97 8.47 -18.56
CA LEU A 135 5.41 8.70 -18.74
C LEU A 135 6.22 7.47 -18.37
N THR A 136 5.93 6.84 -17.22
CA THR A 136 6.60 5.61 -16.80
C THR A 136 6.30 4.48 -17.77
N PHE A 137 5.07 4.34 -18.27
CA PHE A 137 4.72 3.32 -19.25
C PHE A 137 5.47 3.52 -20.58
N ARG A 138 5.54 4.75 -21.11
CA ARG A 138 6.27 5.04 -22.35
C ARG A 138 7.79 4.83 -22.20
N THR A 139 8.34 5.18 -21.04
CA THR A 139 9.76 4.99 -20.73
C THR A 139 10.07 3.50 -20.56
N ALA A 140 9.23 2.81 -19.78
CA ALA A 140 9.26 1.37 -19.59
C ALA A 140 9.20 0.65 -20.93
N GLN A 141 8.31 1.03 -21.85
CA GLN A 141 8.17 0.35 -23.13
C GLN A 141 9.49 0.26 -23.92
N LYS A 142 10.34 1.28 -23.83
CA LYS A 142 11.68 1.28 -24.45
C LYS A 142 12.69 0.43 -23.67
N ALA A 143 12.52 0.29 -22.36
CA ALA A 143 13.38 -0.45 -21.46
C ALA A 143 12.89 -1.89 -21.14
N LEU A 144 11.68 -2.26 -21.58
CA LEU A 144 11.01 -3.53 -21.24
C LEU A 144 11.79 -4.75 -21.74
N SER A 145 12.57 -4.60 -22.81
CA SER A 145 13.47 -5.64 -23.29
C SER A 145 14.73 -5.81 -22.44
N LEU A 146 15.07 -4.81 -21.62
CA LEU A 146 16.32 -4.75 -20.87
C LEU A 146 16.14 -5.04 -19.38
N ILE A 147 15.00 -4.64 -18.79
CA ILE A 147 14.78 -4.73 -17.35
C ILE A 147 13.52 -5.60 -17.09
N PRO A 148 13.68 -6.83 -16.58
CA PRO A 148 12.54 -7.60 -16.11
C PRO A 148 11.86 -6.86 -14.95
N ASN A 149 10.54 -7.06 -14.78
CA ASN A 149 9.72 -6.52 -13.69
C ASN A 149 9.35 -5.03 -13.75
N VAL A 150 9.67 -4.30 -14.82
CA VAL A 150 9.23 -2.88 -14.94
C VAL A 150 7.70 -2.74 -14.91
N ARG A 151 6.96 -3.75 -15.37
CA ARG A 151 5.48 -3.75 -15.33
C ARG A 151 4.94 -3.67 -13.90
N GLU A 152 5.63 -4.27 -12.94
CA GLU A 152 5.19 -4.29 -11.54
C GLU A 152 5.30 -2.89 -10.90
N SER A 153 6.26 -2.08 -11.36
CA SER A 153 6.42 -0.69 -10.88
C SER A 153 5.28 0.26 -11.28
N LEU A 154 4.48 -0.12 -12.30
CA LEU A 154 3.31 0.64 -12.75
C LEU A 154 2.05 0.37 -11.93
N ILE A 155 1.95 -0.81 -11.32
CA ILE A 155 0.74 -1.24 -10.57
C ILE A 155 0.36 -0.22 -9.49
N PRO A 156 1.29 0.32 -8.67
CA PRO A 156 0.91 1.22 -7.58
C PRO A 156 0.29 2.52 -8.07
N SER A 157 0.88 3.17 -9.07
CA SER A 157 0.30 4.40 -9.63
C SER A 157 -1.00 4.14 -10.38
N ALA A 158 -1.14 3.01 -11.08
CA ALA A 158 -2.41 2.67 -11.73
C ALA A 158 -3.54 2.48 -10.69
N LEU A 159 -3.26 1.79 -9.60
CA LEU A 159 -4.20 1.59 -8.48
C LEU A 159 -4.54 2.91 -7.76
N LEU A 160 -3.56 3.80 -7.57
CA LEU A 160 -3.80 5.14 -7.02
C LEU A 160 -4.65 6.00 -7.97
N CYS A 161 -4.38 5.97 -9.28
CA CYS A 161 -5.24 6.63 -10.28
C CYS A 161 -6.69 6.13 -10.18
N THR A 162 -6.90 4.82 -10.10
CA THR A 162 -8.23 4.26 -9.88
C THR A 162 -8.86 4.79 -8.59
N SER A 163 -8.08 4.84 -7.50
CA SER A 163 -8.57 5.32 -6.20
C SER A 163 -9.04 6.78 -6.26
N PHE A 164 -8.25 7.65 -6.90
CA PHE A 164 -8.61 9.06 -7.08
C PHE A 164 -9.77 9.26 -8.04
N ALA A 165 -9.87 8.46 -9.11
CA ALA A 165 -11.02 8.50 -10.01
C ALA A 165 -12.32 8.10 -9.30
N VAL A 166 -12.29 7.05 -8.47
CA VAL A 166 -13.44 6.64 -7.66
C VAL A 166 -13.82 7.72 -6.65
N LEU A 167 -12.86 8.35 -5.97
CA LEU A 167 -13.16 9.48 -5.08
C LEU A 167 -13.78 10.67 -5.80
N LEU A 168 -13.29 10.99 -7.00
CA LEU A 168 -13.85 12.07 -7.81
C LEU A 168 -15.31 11.76 -8.16
N LEU A 169 -15.61 10.52 -8.56
CA LEU A 169 -16.97 10.06 -8.83
C LEU A 169 -17.86 10.06 -7.58
N GLU A 170 -17.32 9.75 -6.41
CA GLU A 170 -18.03 9.79 -5.12
C GLU A 170 -18.40 11.22 -4.71
N ASN A 171 -17.60 12.22 -5.08
CA ASN A 171 -17.87 13.63 -4.78
C ASN A 171 -18.86 14.29 -5.76
N MET A 172 -18.97 13.79 -6.99
CA MET A 172 -19.88 14.33 -8.01
C MET A 172 -21.35 14.47 -7.57
N PRO A 173 -21.96 13.51 -6.84
CA PRO A 173 -23.35 13.62 -6.40
C PRO A 173 -23.59 14.79 -5.44
N PHE A 174 -22.60 15.15 -4.60
CA PHE A 174 -22.70 16.31 -3.72
C PHE A 174 -22.69 17.63 -4.50
N TYR A 175 -21.98 17.68 -5.63
CA TYR A 175 -22.01 18.82 -6.54
C TYR A 175 -23.30 18.88 -7.38
N ALA A 176 -23.80 17.73 -7.83
CA ALA A 176 -24.99 17.65 -8.69
C ALA A 176 -26.31 17.97 -7.96
N ALA A 177 -26.29 18.03 -6.62
CA ALA A 177 -27.23 18.63 -5.64
C ALA A 177 -28.75 18.32 -5.75
N ASN A 178 -29.22 17.70 -6.82
CA ASN A 178 -30.64 17.58 -7.13
C ASN A 178 -31.21 16.17 -6.96
N SER A 179 -30.37 15.18 -6.61
CA SER A 179 -30.83 13.80 -6.60
C SER A 179 -30.25 13.01 -5.44
N ALA A 180 -31.11 12.61 -4.49
CA ALA A 180 -30.75 11.85 -3.29
C ALA A 180 -30.68 10.33 -3.52
N TRP A 181 -30.44 9.87 -4.76
CA TRP A 181 -30.39 8.44 -5.12
C TRP A 181 -29.28 7.66 -4.41
N PHE A 182 -28.30 8.37 -3.85
CA PHE A 182 -27.13 7.83 -3.17
C PHE A 182 -27.23 7.88 -1.64
N VAL A 183 -28.38 8.35 -1.11
CA VAL A 183 -28.65 8.52 0.32
C VAL A 183 -29.86 7.68 0.71
N HIS A 184 -29.74 6.97 1.83
CA HIS A 184 -30.83 6.17 2.39
C HIS A 184 -31.22 6.69 3.77
N ALA A 185 -32.49 6.52 4.15
CA ALA A 185 -32.96 6.88 5.48
C ALA A 185 -32.59 5.77 6.48
N SER A 186 -31.84 6.12 7.53
CA SER A 186 -31.58 5.19 8.64
C SER A 186 -32.84 4.87 9.44
N VAL A 187 -32.81 3.74 10.14
CA VAL A 187 -33.89 3.31 11.04
C VAL A 187 -33.34 3.23 12.47
N SER A 188 -33.97 3.91 13.43
CA SER A 188 -33.53 3.92 14.83
C SER A 188 -34.71 3.93 15.81
N GLU A 189 -34.52 3.30 16.98
CA GLU A 189 -35.46 3.40 18.11
C GLU A 189 -35.40 4.78 18.78
N LEU A 190 -34.29 5.50 18.63
CA LEU A 190 -34.13 6.86 19.14
C LEU A 190 -34.73 7.87 18.14
N PRO A 191 -35.80 8.61 18.50
CA PRO A 191 -36.51 9.49 17.57
C PRO A 191 -35.64 10.59 16.94
N GLU A 192 -34.58 11.01 17.63
CA GLU A 192 -33.62 12.01 17.16
C GLU A 192 -32.71 11.48 16.05
N LEU A 193 -32.45 10.17 16.04
CA LEU A 193 -31.57 9.50 15.08
C LEU A 193 -32.33 8.76 13.98
N ASP A 194 -33.64 8.56 14.15
CA ASP A 194 -34.47 7.93 13.12
C ASP A 194 -34.57 8.83 11.88
N ARG A 195 -34.51 8.20 10.70
CA ARG A 195 -34.56 8.84 9.38
C ARG A 195 -33.43 9.82 9.09
N MET A 196 -32.31 9.74 9.83
CA MET A 196 -31.11 10.49 9.48
C MET A 196 -30.51 9.98 8.16
N PRO A 197 -29.94 10.86 7.32
CA PRO A 197 -29.36 10.49 6.04
C PRO A 197 -28.12 9.62 6.22
N VAL A 198 -28.10 8.47 5.54
CA VAL A 198 -26.96 7.56 5.44
C VAL A 198 -26.43 7.60 4.01
N TYR A 199 -25.26 8.22 3.86
CA TYR A 199 -24.58 8.41 2.59
C TYR A 199 -23.96 7.10 2.11
N THR A 200 -24.76 6.30 1.39
CA THR A 200 -24.37 4.97 0.91
C THR A 200 -23.24 5.04 -0.13
N ILE A 201 -23.07 6.18 -0.79
CA ILE A 201 -21.95 6.41 -1.70
C ILE A 201 -20.58 6.21 -1.04
N PHE A 202 -20.42 6.57 0.24
CA PHE A 202 -19.16 6.34 0.96
C PHE A 202 -18.85 4.85 1.08
N TYR A 203 -19.85 4.04 1.42
CA TYR A 203 -19.68 2.59 1.53
C TYR A 203 -19.37 1.96 0.17
N VAL A 204 -20.02 2.40 -0.91
CA VAL A 204 -19.71 1.94 -2.27
C VAL A 204 -18.27 2.30 -2.66
N GLU A 205 -17.83 3.52 -2.35
CA GLU A 205 -16.45 3.93 -2.56
C GLU A 205 -15.45 3.10 -1.75
N TRP A 206 -15.74 2.85 -0.47
CA TRP A 206 -14.89 2.04 0.40
C TRP A 206 -14.75 0.61 -0.09
N LEU A 207 -15.81 0.00 -0.63
CA LEU A 207 -15.77 -1.36 -1.21
C LEU A 207 -14.84 -1.49 -2.43
N VAL A 208 -14.43 -0.37 -3.03
CA VAL A 208 -13.44 -0.34 -4.11
C VAL A 208 -12.07 0.08 -3.57
N ASN A 209 -12.03 1.22 -2.88
CA ASN A 209 -10.76 1.85 -2.53
C ASN A 209 -10.06 1.21 -1.32
N VAL A 210 -10.79 0.69 -0.34
CA VAL A 210 -10.16 0.01 0.80
C VAL A 210 -9.42 -1.26 0.36
N PRO A 211 -9.99 -2.15 -0.47
CA PRO A 211 -9.25 -3.25 -1.08
C PRO A 211 -7.98 -2.81 -1.81
N ILE A 212 -8.05 -1.72 -2.58
CA ILE A 212 -6.88 -1.17 -3.28
C ILE A 212 -5.79 -0.75 -2.28
N LEU A 213 -6.16 -0.01 -1.22
CA LEU A 213 -5.22 0.42 -0.18
C LEU A 213 -4.58 -0.77 0.55
N LEU A 214 -5.33 -1.83 0.82
CA LEU A 214 -4.80 -3.06 1.44
C LEU A 214 -3.82 -3.78 0.52
N VAL A 215 -4.09 -3.85 -0.80
CA VAL A 215 -3.16 -4.42 -1.79
C VAL A 215 -1.88 -3.57 -1.88
N LEU A 216 -2.01 -2.25 -1.87
CA LEU A 216 -0.87 -1.33 -1.88
C LEU A 216 -0.01 -1.46 -0.60
N ALA A 217 -0.65 -1.58 0.57
CA ALA A 217 0.07 -1.69 1.84
C ALA A 217 0.68 -3.08 2.07
N GLY A 218 -0.09 -4.15 1.87
CA GLY A 218 0.36 -5.51 2.11
C GLY A 218 1.19 -6.08 0.96
N GLY A 219 0.62 -6.07 -0.25
CA GLY A 219 1.25 -6.70 -1.42
C GLY A 219 2.41 -5.88 -1.98
N VAL A 220 2.17 -4.61 -2.29
CA VAL A 220 3.19 -3.75 -2.92
C VAL A 220 4.24 -3.29 -1.91
N SER A 221 3.81 -2.64 -0.83
CA SER A 221 4.75 -1.99 0.10
C SER A 221 5.52 -3.00 0.96
N LEU A 222 4.84 -4.01 1.51
CA LEU A 222 5.43 -5.02 2.39
C LEU A 222 5.80 -6.35 1.70
N GLY A 223 5.53 -6.50 0.40
CA GLY A 223 5.85 -7.72 -0.35
C GLY A 223 5.16 -8.98 0.21
N ARG A 224 3.99 -8.84 0.85
CA ARG A 224 3.28 -10.00 1.42
C ARG A 224 2.62 -10.83 0.33
N PRO A 225 2.57 -12.16 0.48
CA PRO A 225 1.99 -13.02 -0.53
C PRO A 225 0.48 -12.80 -0.64
N GLY A 226 -0.06 -12.88 -1.87
CA GLY A 226 -1.47 -12.64 -2.16
C GLY A 226 -2.48 -13.35 -1.24
N PRO A 227 -2.28 -14.64 -0.87
CA PRO A 227 -3.13 -15.34 0.11
C PRO A 227 -3.24 -14.64 1.47
N GLU A 228 -2.13 -14.11 1.99
CA GLU A 228 -2.11 -13.39 3.27
C GLU A 228 -2.81 -12.04 3.19
N VAL A 229 -2.79 -11.39 2.01
CA VAL A 229 -3.44 -10.09 1.77
C VAL A 229 -4.94 -10.25 1.53
N ALA A 230 -5.35 -11.36 0.89
CA ALA A 230 -6.73 -11.60 0.49
C ALA A 230 -7.69 -11.78 1.67
N GLU A 231 -7.26 -12.43 2.75
CA GLU A 231 -8.14 -12.69 3.91
C GLU A 231 -8.60 -11.38 4.58
N PRO A 232 -7.72 -10.45 5.00
CA PRO A 232 -8.15 -9.17 5.55
C PRO A 232 -8.99 -8.33 4.57
N LEU A 233 -8.71 -8.41 3.27
CA LEU A 233 -9.50 -7.73 2.25
C LEU A 233 -10.96 -8.21 2.23
N VAL A 234 -11.18 -9.53 2.23
CA VAL A 234 -12.53 -10.13 2.27
C VAL A 234 -13.24 -9.75 3.55
N LEU A 235 -12.57 -9.91 4.70
CA LEU A 235 -13.14 -9.55 6.00
C LEU A 235 -13.53 -8.07 6.05
N THR A 236 -12.69 -7.20 5.51
CA THR A 236 -12.96 -5.76 5.44
C THR A 236 -14.18 -5.41 4.61
N ASN A 237 -14.33 -5.98 3.42
CA ASN A 237 -15.53 -5.75 2.62
C ASN A 237 -16.80 -6.23 3.33
N ILE A 238 -16.76 -7.42 3.93
CA ILE A 238 -17.92 -7.97 4.62
C ILE A 238 -18.31 -7.09 5.81
N TYR A 239 -17.37 -6.73 6.69
CA TYR A 239 -17.73 -5.93 7.86
C TYR A 239 -18.20 -4.52 7.50
N MET A 240 -17.71 -3.92 6.40
CA MET A 240 -18.19 -2.62 5.93
C MET A 240 -19.64 -2.71 5.46
N ILE A 241 -20.01 -3.78 4.74
CA ILE A 241 -21.40 -4.03 4.35
C ILE A 241 -22.27 -4.27 5.58
N LEU A 242 -21.81 -5.06 6.56
CA LEU A 242 -22.54 -5.31 7.80
C LEU A 242 -22.73 -4.01 8.61
N ALA A 243 -21.71 -3.15 8.69
CA ALA A 243 -21.84 -1.83 9.32
C ALA A 243 -22.89 -0.97 8.60
N TRP A 244 -22.88 -0.94 7.27
CA TRP A 244 -23.93 -0.28 6.49
C TRP A 244 -25.32 -0.88 6.77
N CYS A 245 -25.45 -2.20 6.90
CA CYS A 245 -26.74 -2.84 7.21
C CYS A 245 -27.30 -2.42 8.56
N ALA A 246 -26.44 -2.31 9.57
CA ALA A 246 -26.85 -1.98 10.92
C ALA A 246 -27.57 -0.62 11.01
N ASP A 247 -27.30 0.32 10.08
CA ASP A 247 -28.03 1.58 9.97
C ASP A 247 -29.53 1.41 9.66
N PHE A 248 -29.94 0.27 9.10
CA PHE A 248 -31.31 0.01 8.64
C PHE A 248 -32.05 -1.04 9.47
N ILE A 249 -31.42 -1.57 10.53
CA ILE A 249 -32.05 -2.53 11.43
C ILE A 249 -32.84 -1.77 12.49
N SER A 250 -34.16 -1.98 12.55
CA SER A 250 -35.03 -1.36 13.55
C SER A 250 -34.84 -1.92 14.96
N ASN A 251 -34.60 -3.23 15.07
CA ASN A 251 -34.43 -3.94 16.34
C ASN A 251 -33.05 -3.62 16.95
N ALA A 252 -33.02 -2.96 18.12
CA ALA A 252 -31.76 -2.59 18.78
C ALA A 252 -30.83 -3.78 19.09
N PRO A 253 -31.27 -4.89 19.72
CA PRO A 253 -30.45 -6.09 19.88
C PRO A 253 -29.84 -6.60 18.58
N GLY A 254 -30.63 -6.67 17.51
CA GLY A 254 -30.18 -7.11 16.19
C GLY A 254 -29.13 -6.16 15.60
N LYS A 255 -29.36 -4.85 15.68
CA LYS A 255 -28.42 -3.80 15.27
C LYS A 255 -27.08 -3.95 15.97
N TRP A 256 -27.09 -3.99 17.30
CA TRP A 256 -25.87 -4.07 18.10
C TRP A 256 -25.14 -5.39 17.94
N ALA A 257 -25.84 -6.50 17.70
CA ALA A 257 -25.22 -7.77 17.34
C ALA A 257 -24.44 -7.66 16.01
N VAL A 258 -25.04 -7.05 14.98
CA VAL A 258 -24.37 -6.84 13.69
C VAL A 258 -23.16 -5.90 13.84
N VAL A 259 -23.31 -4.80 14.59
CA VAL A 259 -22.19 -3.89 14.91
C VAL A 259 -21.06 -4.65 15.62
N ALA A 260 -21.37 -5.46 16.63
CA ALA A 260 -20.37 -6.24 17.35
C ALA A 260 -19.63 -7.23 16.45
N VAL A 261 -20.36 -7.94 15.57
CA VAL A 261 -19.75 -8.84 14.57
C VAL A 261 -18.83 -8.06 13.64
N SER A 262 -19.23 -6.88 13.16
CA SER A 262 -18.38 -6.04 12.32
C SER A 262 -17.07 -5.64 13.02
N PHE A 263 -17.13 -5.28 14.30
CA PHE A 263 -15.92 -4.95 15.08
C PHE A 263 -15.03 -6.18 15.31
N LEU A 264 -15.59 -7.36 15.58
CA LEU A 264 -14.81 -8.59 15.70
C LEU A 264 -14.05 -8.90 14.41
N MET A 265 -14.70 -8.73 13.26
CA MET A 265 -14.07 -8.88 11.95
C MET A 265 -13.00 -7.81 11.69
N TYR A 266 -13.24 -6.56 12.09
CA TYR A 266 -12.23 -5.50 12.05
C TYR A 266 -10.99 -5.83 12.89
N PHE A 267 -11.18 -6.30 14.14
CA PHE A 267 -10.06 -6.68 15.00
C PHE A 267 -9.26 -7.86 14.43
N LYS A 268 -9.94 -8.86 13.84
CA LYS A 268 -9.28 -9.96 13.14
C LYS A 268 -8.46 -9.47 11.94
N ALA A 269 -9.07 -8.67 11.05
CA ALA A 269 -8.38 -8.11 9.88
C ALA A 269 -7.18 -7.25 10.30
N SER A 270 -7.35 -6.42 11.32
CA SER A 270 -6.27 -5.59 11.88
C SER A 270 -5.14 -6.44 12.45
N TYR A 271 -5.46 -7.49 13.20
CA TYR A 271 -4.47 -8.42 13.75
C TYR A 271 -3.63 -9.06 12.64
N ASP A 272 -4.25 -9.48 11.53
CA ASP A 272 -3.52 -10.03 10.38
C ASP A 272 -2.59 -8.99 9.75
N MET A 273 -3.03 -7.73 9.64
CA MET A 273 -2.18 -6.62 9.17
C MET A 273 -0.99 -6.35 10.10
N PHE A 274 -1.18 -6.44 11.42
CA PHE A 274 -0.07 -6.40 12.39
C PHE A 274 0.92 -7.54 12.17
N LEU A 275 0.42 -8.75 11.88
CA LEU A 275 1.28 -9.90 11.55
C LEU A 275 2.06 -9.68 10.26
N TRP A 276 1.50 -9.02 9.25
CA TRP A 276 2.24 -8.63 8.04
C TRP A 276 3.48 -7.80 8.39
N VAL A 277 3.30 -6.77 9.21
CA VAL A 277 4.38 -5.88 9.66
C VAL A 277 5.42 -6.65 10.48
N LYS A 278 4.97 -7.50 11.41
CA LYS A 278 5.88 -8.32 12.24
C LYS A 278 6.73 -9.24 11.38
N ARG A 279 6.12 -9.97 10.44
CA ARG A 279 6.85 -10.87 9.52
C ARG A 279 7.81 -10.08 8.64
N TRP A 280 7.37 -8.95 8.08
CA TRP A 280 8.24 -8.07 7.29
C TRP A 280 9.49 -7.62 8.04
N ARG A 281 9.36 -7.27 9.32
CA ARG A 281 10.50 -6.91 10.18
C ARG A 281 11.47 -8.07 10.42
N VAL A 282 10.96 -9.29 10.55
CA VAL A 282 11.79 -10.50 10.70
C VAL A 282 12.53 -10.79 9.39
N ASP A 283 11.86 -10.66 8.25
CA ASP A 283 12.43 -10.90 6.93
C ASP A 283 13.46 -9.82 6.53
N ASN A 284 13.35 -8.61 7.08
CA ASN A 284 14.17 -7.44 6.72
C ASN A 284 14.75 -6.74 7.97
N PRO A 285 15.66 -7.40 8.72
CA PRO A 285 16.20 -6.84 9.96
C PRO A 285 16.97 -5.53 9.76
N ASP A 286 17.64 -5.39 8.61
CA ASP A 286 18.42 -4.21 8.25
C ASP A 286 17.57 -3.11 7.58
N GLY A 287 16.28 -3.36 7.33
CA GLY A 287 15.39 -2.47 6.60
C GLY A 287 15.19 -1.12 7.30
N HIS A 288 15.84 -0.07 6.79
CA HIS A 288 15.77 1.29 7.30
C HIS A 288 14.51 2.05 6.86
N LEU A 289 13.72 1.47 5.93
CA LEU A 289 12.52 2.08 5.38
C LEU A 289 11.32 1.92 6.33
N PHE A 290 11.28 2.73 7.39
CA PHE A 290 10.15 2.81 8.32
C PHE A 290 8.81 3.14 7.63
N GLY A 291 8.84 3.78 6.44
CA GLY A 291 7.64 4.16 5.70
C GLY A 291 6.75 2.98 5.29
N ARG A 292 7.34 1.81 4.98
CA ARG A 292 6.57 0.62 4.53
C ARG A 292 5.64 0.06 5.61
N PRO A 293 6.15 -0.32 6.81
CA PRO A 293 5.29 -0.80 7.90
C PRO A 293 4.39 0.32 8.44
N LEU A 294 4.86 1.58 8.42
CA LEU A 294 4.06 2.72 8.85
C LEU A 294 2.78 2.86 8.00
N LEU A 295 2.84 2.64 6.68
CA LEU A 295 1.66 2.71 5.82
C LEU A 295 0.57 1.69 6.24
N ALA A 296 0.96 0.43 6.46
CA ALA A 296 0.02 -0.61 6.90
C ALA A 296 -0.56 -0.28 8.29
N MET A 297 0.28 0.18 9.22
CA MET A 297 -0.15 0.56 10.56
C MET A 297 -1.08 1.77 10.59
N ALA A 298 -0.81 2.77 9.74
CA ALA A 298 -1.65 3.95 9.58
C ALA A 298 -3.05 3.56 9.09
N LEU A 299 -3.16 2.61 8.16
CA LEU A 299 -4.47 2.11 7.69
C LEU A 299 -5.27 1.44 8.82
N VAL A 300 -4.63 0.59 9.63
CA VAL A 300 -5.29 -0.04 10.79
C VAL A 300 -5.88 1.02 11.74
N LEU A 301 -5.08 2.04 12.05
CA LEU A 301 -5.48 3.13 12.93
C LEU A 301 -6.63 3.94 12.30
N VAL A 302 -6.49 4.36 11.04
CA VAL A 302 -7.49 5.14 10.33
C VAL A 302 -8.82 4.39 10.30
N PHE A 303 -8.84 3.11 9.93
CA PHE A 303 -10.07 2.30 9.92
C PHE A 303 -10.71 2.17 11.31
N GLY A 304 -9.89 2.09 12.36
CA GLY A 304 -10.39 2.13 13.74
C GLY A 304 -11.08 3.44 14.07
N ILE A 305 -10.52 4.58 13.64
CA ILE A 305 -11.12 5.89 13.85
C ILE A 305 -12.46 6.01 13.09
N TYR A 306 -12.55 5.52 11.85
CA TYR A 306 -13.85 5.45 11.13
C TYR A 306 -14.90 4.67 11.93
N GLY A 307 -14.53 3.51 12.49
CA GLY A 307 -15.42 2.73 13.34
C GLY A 307 -15.87 3.46 14.61
N LEU A 308 -14.97 4.22 15.25
CA LEU A 308 -15.32 5.02 16.44
C LEU A 308 -16.30 6.15 16.10
N VAL A 309 -16.06 6.90 15.03
CA VAL A 309 -16.97 7.97 14.59
C VAL A 309 -18.34 7.40 14.24
N TYR A 310 -18.38 6.26 13.54
CA TYR A 310 -19.61 5.53 13.23
C TYR A 310 -20.39 5.16 14.50
N VAL A 311 -19.75 4.54 15.51
CA VAL A 311 -20.43 4.19 16.77
C VAL A 311 -20.92 5.44 17.51
N PHE A 312 -20.11 6.49 17.58
CA PHE A 312 -20.52 7.75 18.21
C PHE A 312 -21.71 8.39 17.50
N ARG A 313 -21.82 8.25 16.18
CA ARG A 313 -23.00 8.69 15.44
C ARG A 313 -24.22 7.81 15.75
N LEU A 314 -24.05 6.49 15.85
CA LEU A 314 -25.15 5.57 16.20
C LEU A 314 -25.75 5.84 17.59
N VAL A 315 -24.95 6.33 18.54
CA VAL A 315 -25.42 6.71 19.89
C VAL A 315 -25.82 8.19 20.00
N GLY A 316 -25.72 8.97 18.92
CA GLY A 316 -26.11 10.38 18.89
C GLY A 316 -25.10 11.36 19.52
N VAL A 317 -23.90 10.91 19.85
CA VAL A 317 -22.81 11.78 20.33
C VAL A 317 -22.25 12.64 19.19
N VAL A 318 -22.19 12.07 17.98
CA VAL A 318 -21.73 12.75 16.76
C VAL A 318 -22.92 13.00 15.85
N SER A 319 -23.04 14.23 15.32
CA SER A 319 -24.06 14.57 14.32
C SER A 319 -23.73 13.96 12.95
N TRP A 320 -24.74 13.65 12.15
CA TRP A 320 -24.57 13.14 10.79
C TRP A 320 -23.80 14.12 9.89
N LYS A 321 -23.94 15.44 10.11
CA LYS A 321 -23.19 16.47 9.38
C LYS A 321 -21.70 16.36 9.65
N PHE A 322 -21.33 16.23 10.93
CA PHE A 322 -19.94 16.06 11.33
C PHE A 322 -19.36 14.76 10.77
N GLU A 323 -20.09 13.65 10.88
CA GLU A 323 -19.69 12.37 10.31
C GLU A 323 -19.39 12.49 8.80
N CYS A 324 -20.27 13.16 8.04
CA CYS A 324 -20.10 13.36 6.61
C CYS A 324 -18.86 14.21 6.28
N ILE A 325 -18.67 15.34 6.96
CA ILE A 325 -17.46 16.19 6.79
C ILE A 325 -16.21 15.40 7.15
N PHE A 326 -16.25 14.66 8.25
CA PHE A 326 -15.14 13.82 8.71
C PHE A 326 -14.78 12.76 7.65
N PHE A 327 -15.78 12.04 7.11
CA PHE A 327 -15.55 11.03 6.08
C PHE A 327 -14.99 11.63 4.79
N LEU A 328 -15.54 12.74 4.29
CA LEU A 328 -15.00 13.44 3.12
C LEU A 328 -13.54 13.86 3.33
N THR A 329 -13.24 14.50 4.46
CA THR A 329 -11.89 14.97 4.82
C THR A 329 -10.90 13.81 4.92
N MET A 330 -11.28 12.76 5.65
CA MET A 330 -10.43 11.60 5.90
C MET A 330 -10.24 10.75 4.66
N ASN A 331 -11.27 10.61 3.82
CA ASN A 331 -11.18 9.88 2.56
C ASN A 331 -10.14 10.52 1.64
N PHE A 332 -10.19 11.85 1.48
CA PHE A 332 -9.23 12.61 0.69
C PHE A 332 -7.82 12.54 1.29
N SER A 333 -7.67 12.92 2.56
CA SER A 333 -6.36 13.04 3.20
C SER A 333 -5.64 11.70 3.32
N THR A 334 -6.33 10.63 3.70
CA THR A 334 -5.71 9.30 3.84
C THR A 334 -5.16 8.80 2.51
N LYS A 335 -5.92 8.97 1.41
CA LYS A 335 -5.49 8.51 0.07
C LYS A 335 -4.38 9.39 -0.49
N LEU A 336 -4.40 10.70 -0.21
CA LEU A 336 -3.29 11.60 -0.52
C LEU A 336 -2.02 11.20 0.24
N CYS A 337 -2.10 10.99 1.56
CA CYS A 337 -0.96 10.56 2.39
C CYS A 337 -0.43 9.19 1.96
N ALA A 338 -1.31 8.25 1.61
CA ALA A 338 -0.92 6.94 1.07
C ALA A 338 -0.17 7.10 -0.26
N SER A 339 -0.66 7.95 -1.17
CA SER A 339 0.01 8.26 -2.44
C SER A 339 1.40 8.85 -2.21
N MET A 340 1.52 9.84 -1.32
CA MET A 340 2.83 10.44 -0.97
C MET A 340 3.79 9.41 -0.36
N SER A 341 3.30 8.55 0.53
CA SER A 341 4.11 7.49 1.15
C SER A 341 4.63 6.49 0.12
N LEU A 342 3.78 6.07 -0.81
CA LEU A 342 4.15 5.16 -1.90
C LEU A 342 5.09 5.80 -2.91
N ALA A 343 4.91 7.09 -3.22
CA ALA A 343 5.86 7.84 -4.04
C ALA A 343 7.25 7.90 -3.36
N GLY A 344 7.29 8.13 -2.04
CA GLY A 344 8.52 8.09 -1.25
C GLY A 344 9.20 6.72 -1.28
N ILE A 345 8.44 5.64 -1.07
CA ILE A 345 8.95 4.25 -1.13
C ILE A 345 9.55 3.96 -2.51
N ARG A 346 8.82 4.26 -3.60
CA ARG A 346 9.29 4.04 -4.97
C ARG A 346 10.54 4.85 -5.30
N SER A 347 10.59 6.11 -4.85
CA SER A 347 11.75 6.97 -5.04
C SER A 347 12.99 6.37 -4.36
N SER A 348 12.84 5.85 -3.13
CA SER A 348 13.95 5.19 -2.42
C SER A 348 14.42 3.91 -3.13
N GLU A 349 13.50 3.06 -3.59
CA GLU A 349 13.84 1.84 -4.34
C GLU A 349 14.58 2.18 -5.64
N PHE A 350 14.12 3.20 -6.36
CA PHE A 350 14.75 3.63 -7.60
C PHE A 350 16.17 4.18 -7.37
N GLN A 351 16.38 4.94 -6.29
CA GLN A 351 17.70 5.42 -5.91
C GLN A 351 18.66 4.26 -5.59
N GLU A 352 18.19 3.23 -4.87
CA GLU A 352 18.98 2.03 -4.59
C GLU A 352 19.39 1.30 -5.88
N VAL A 353 18.44 1.10 -6.80
CA VAL A 353 18.72 0.47 -8.10
C VAL A 353 19.74 1.27 -8.90
N LEU A 354 19.60 2.60 -8.96
CA LEU A 354 20.55 3.47 -9.66
C LEU A 354 21.95 3.40 -9.04
N LEU A 355 22.07 3.41 -7.71
CA LEU A 355 23.36 3.30 -7.02
C LEU A 355 24.03 1.96 -7.33
N VAL A 356 23.27 0.86 -7.37
CA VAL A 356 23.79 -0.46 -7.73
C VAL A 356 24.25 -0.50 -9.20
N MET A 357 23.46 0.06 -10.12
CA MET A 357 23.86 0.16 -11.54
C MET A 357 25.14 1.00 -11.73
N LEU A 358 25.26 2.12 -11.02
CA LEU A 358 26.45 2.97 -11.05
C LEU A 358 27.68 2.24 -10.48
N ALA A 359 27.53 1.52 -9.37
CA ALA A 359 28.62 0.72 -8.80
C ALA A 359 29.07 -0.42 -9.75
N ASN A 360 28.12 -1.09 -10.41
CA ASN A 360 28.42 -2.17 -11.35
C ASN A 360 29.08 -1.66 -12.64
N THR A 361 28.64 -0.52 -13.16
CA THR A 361 29.26 0.11 -14.33
C THR A 361 30.67 0.62 -14.03
N GLN A 362 30.89 1.20 -12.84
CA GLN A 362 32.24 1.61 -12.40
C GLN A 362 33.17 0.41 -12.25
N THR A 363 32.72 -0.68 -11.64
CA THR A 363 33.54 -1.90 -11.48
C THR A 363 33.81 -2.58 -12.83
N SER A 364 32.85 -2.60 -13.75
CA SER A 364 33.07 -3.09 -15.12
C SER A 364 34.12 -2.26 -15.85
N PHE A 365 34.02 -0.94 -15.78
CA PHE A 365 34.97 -0.02 -16.43
C PHE A 365 36.38 -0.16 -15.86
N GLN A 366 36.52 -0.28 -14.53
CA GLN A 366 37.81 -0.54 -13.89
C GLN A 366 38.44 -1.87 -14.32
N ARG A 367 37.64 -2.93 -14.49
CA ARG A 367 38.14 -4.22 -15.00
C ARG A 367 38.62 -4.12 -16.44
N THR A 368 37.93 -3.39 -17.30
CA THR A 368 38.37 -3.17 -18.68
C THR A 368 39.71 -2.43 -18.73
N ILE A 369 39.87 -1.37 -17.95
CA ILE A 369 41.15 -0.63 -17.88
C ILE A 369 42.29 -1.50 -17.37
N LEU A 370 42.05 -2.30 -16.31
CA LEU A 370 43.10 -3.16 -15.76
C LEU A 370 43.45 -4.33 -16.70
N GLY A 371 42.47 -4.90 -17.39
CA GLY A 371 42.70 -5.94 -18.39
C GLY A 371 43.55 -5.45 -19.57
N ASP A 372 43.27 -4.24 -20.07
CA ASP A 372 44.06 -3.63 -21.16
C ASP A 372 45.52 -3.35 -20.78
N ILE A 373 45.81 -3.15 -19.48
CA ILE A 373 47.18 -2.96 -18.97
C ILE A 373 47.94 -4.30 -18.94
N ASP A 374 47.29 -5.38 -18.52
CA ASP A 374 47.92 -6.71 -18.43
C ASP A 374 48.17 -7.33 -19.82
N ASP A 375 47.38 -6.95 -20.84
CA ASP A 375 47.50 -7.45 -22.22
C ASP A 375 48.50 -6.67 -23.10
N GLN A 376 49.29 -5.74 -22.56
CA GLN A 376 50.41 -5.11 -23.30
C GLN A 376 51.74 -5.86 -23.07
N PRO A 377 52.16 -6.78 -23.98
CA PRO A 377 53.43 -7.51 -23.86
C PRO A 377 54.69 -6.64 -24.06
N ALA A 378 54.54 -5.37 -24.44
CA ALA A 378 55.63 -4.52 -24.94
C ALA A 378 56.47 -3.81 -23.84
N LEU A 379 56.25 -4.11 -22.56
CA LEU A 379 56.98 -3.49 -21.42
C LEU A 379 57.67 -4.51 -20.51
N ARG A 380 57.86 -5.76 -20.98
CA ARG A 380 58.57 -6.81 -20.22
C ARG A 380 60.03 -7.04 -20.63
N ASP A 381 60.58 -6.24 -21.54
CA ASP A 381 62.00 -6.26 -21.92
C ASP A 381 62.77 -5.03 -21.43
#